data_AF-A0A542EB38-F1
#
_entry.id   AF-A0A542EB38-F1
#
_cell.length_a   1.000
_cell.length_b   1.000
_cell.length_c   1.000
_cell.angle_alpha   90.00
_cell.angle_beta   90.00
_cell.angle_gamma   90.00
#
_symmetry.space_group_name_H-M   'P 1'
#
loop_
_entity.id
_entity.type
_entity.pdbx_description
1 polymer ?
#
loop_
_entity_poly.entity_id
_entity_poly.type
_entity_poly.pdbx_seq_one_letter_code
_entity_poly.pdbx_strand_id
1 'polypeptide(L)'
;MSTDYYAVLGVSRDASPDEIKKAYRKLARQYHPDVNDSEDAHQKFQEIGRAFQVLSDPQKRQLHDLGGDPFASAAGGPGGAGFGQAFTFTDIMDAFFGQTGGATRGPRPRTRRGQDALIPLRIDLAEAAFGTTRELKVDTAVLCPTCSGSGAAAGSEPVTCEICHGRGEVTHTQRSFLGEVRTMRPCPNCRGYGTTIPNPCVECSGDGRVRSRRTVTVKIPGGVDTGTRVQLSGQGEVGPGGGPAGDLYVEIEVEPHDIFTRNGDDLHCTVTLPMTAAALGTTIDLPTLEGETTPLEVRPGTQSGTTQTLTARGVPRLRHAGRGDLIVQVIVETPTKLDDAQADLLRQLAIARDEERPQGQVQATHKSVFGRLRDAFGAH
;
A
#
# COMPACT_ATOMS: atom_id res chain seq x y z
N MET A 1 -3.67 32.90 29.32
CA MET A 1 -3.54 33.95 28.28
C MET A 1 -3.58 33.23 26.94
N SER A 2 -4.56 33.51 26.10
CA SER A 2 -4.67 32.88 24.77
C SER A 2 -3.48 33.29 23.91
N THR A 3 -2.72 32.32 23.40
CA THR A 3 -1.60 32.58 22.49
C THR A 3 -2.11 33.29 21.24
N ASP A 4 -1.52 34.45 20.90
CA ASP A 4 -1.87 35.18 19.69
C ASP A 4 -1.13 34.57 18.48
N TYR A 5 -1.79 33.65 17.78
CA TYR A 5 -1.23 32.95 16.63
C TYR A 5 -0.91 33.87 15.45
N TYR A 6 -1.57 35.04 15.36
CA TYR A 6 -1.27 36.04 14.33
C TYR A 6 0.08 36.70 14.60
N ALA A 7 0.38 37.00 15.87
CA ALA A 7 1.67 37.52 16.28
C ALA A 7 2.80 36.50 16.06
N VAL A 8 2.55 35.21 16.31
CA VAL A 8 3.53 34.12 16.07
C VAL A 8 3.92 34.01 14.59
N LEU A 9 2.97 34.15 13.67
CA LEU A 9 3.26 34.17 12.23
C LEU A 9 3.69 35.56 11.71
N GLY A 10 3.61 36.60 12.55
CA GLY A 10 3.94 37.98 12.17
C GLY A 10 2.99 38.57 11.12
N VAL A 11 1.70 38.19 11.16
CA VAL A 11 0.68 38.62 10.19
C VAL A 11 -0.46 39.37 10.90
N SER A 12 -1.19 40.20 10.14
CA SER A 12 -2.39 40.88 10.65
C SER A 12 -3.54 39.89 10.91
N ARG A 13 -4.48 40.24 11.79
CA ARG A 13 -5.72 39.47 12.02
C ARG A 13 -6.61 39.38 10.78
N ASP A 14 -6.52 40.40 9.91
CA ASP A 14 -7.22 40.45 8.63
C ASP A 14 -6.46 39.74 7.50
N ALA A 15 -5.34 39.05 7.80
CA ALA A 15 -4.52 38.41 6.77
C ALA A 15 -5.32 37.36 5.99
N SER A 16 -5.12 37.37 4.67
CA SER A 16 -5.68 36.40 3.75
C SER A 16 -5.03 35.01 3.95
N PRO A 17 -5.70 33.92 3.52
CA PRO A 17 -5.12 32.57 3.60
C PRO A 17 -3.77 32.43 2.89
N ASP A 18 -3.57 33.19 1.81
CA ASP A 18 -2.32 33.17 1.04
C ASP A 18 -1.18 33.91 1.75
N GLU A 19 -1.48 35.00 2.45
CA GLU A 19 -0.51 35.71 3.30
C GLU A 19 -0.07 34.85 4.48
N ILE A 20 -1.00 34.12 5.11
CA ILE A 20 -0.72 33.17 6.20
C ILE A 20 0.18 32.03 5.71
N LYS A 21 -0.11 31.43 4.55
CA LYS A 21 0.73 30.41 3.93
C LYS A 21 2.12 30.92 3.57
N LYS A 22 2.21 32.16 3.06
CA LYS A 22 3.48 32.79 2.69
C LYS A 22 4.35 33.08 3.91
N ALA A 23 3.76 33.58 4.99
CA ALA A 23 4.44 33.82 6.26
C ALA A 23 4.94 32.51 6.89
N TYR A 24 4.10 31.47 6.91
CA TYR A 24 4.48 30.14 7.37
C TYR A 24 5.66 29.57 6.59
N ARG A 25 5.63 29.58 5.26
CA ARG A 25 6.73 29.06 4.43
C ARG A 25 8.05 29.79 4.66
N LYS A 26 8.00 31.10 4.93
CA LYS A 26 9.19 31.92 5.22
C LYS A 26 9.80 31.52 6.56
N LEU A 27 8.96 31.43 7.61
CA LEU A 27 9.40 31.10 8.97
C LEU A 27 9.80 29.62 9.10
N ALA A 28 9.06 28.70 8.45
CA ALA A 28 9.36 27.27 8.46
C ALA A 28 10.70 26.94 7.79
N ARG A 29 11.15 27.70 6.78
CA ARG A 29 12.50 27.56 6.21
C ARG A 29 13.59 28.13 7.11
N GLN A 30 13.28 29.19 7.86
CA GLN A 30 14.23 29.87 8.74
C GLN A 30 14.50 29.08 10.03
N TYR A 31 13.49 28.35 10.52
CA TYR A 31 13.56 27.57 11.76
C TYR A 31 13.46 26.06 11.51
N HIS A 32 13.69 25.59 10.27
CA HIS A 32 13.71 24.16 9.99
C HIS A 32 14.88 23.51 10.76
N PRO A 33 14.70 22.32 11.36
CA PRO A 33 15.76 21.60 12.07
C PRO A 33 17.03 21.49 11.20
N ASP A 34 16.88 21.02 9.96
CA ASP A 34 18.00 20.89 9.01
C ASP A 34 18.73 22.20 8.63
N VAL A 35 18.20 23.38 8.99
CA VAL A 35 18.78 24.69 8.68
C VAL A 35 19.26 25.42 9.95
N ASN A 36 18.70 25.10 11.12
CA ASN A 36 19.03 25.74 12.39
C ASN A 36 18.83 24.75 13.56
N ASP A 37 19.94 24.19 14.05
CA ASP A 37 19.97 23.14 15.09
C ASP A 37 19.94 23.66 16.54
N SER A 38 19.55 24.92 16.78
CA SER A 38 19.40 25.44 18.14
C SER A 38 18.10 24.95 18.83
N GLU A 39 18.16 24.68 20.14
CA GLU A 39 16.97 24.29 20.93
C GLU A 39 15.85 25.35 20.83
N ASP A 40 16.21 26.64 20.73
CA ASP A 40 15.28 27.75 20.52
C ASP A 40 14.60 27.73 19.15
N ALA A 41 15.31 27.28 18.10
CA ALA A 41 14.73 27.15 16.76
C ALA A 41 13.70 26.03 16.70
N HIS A 42 13.94 24.92 17.42
CA HIS A 42 13.00 23.82 17.51
C HIS A 42 11.68 24.25 18.19
N GLN A 43 11.76 24.99 19.30
CA GLN A 43 10.58 25.49 19.99
C GLN A 43 9.79 26.47 19.11
N LYS A 44 10.47 27.42 18.46
CA LYS A 44 9.83 28.36 17.53
C LYS A 44 9.18 27.65 16.34
N PHE A 45 9.83 26.63 15.80
CA PHE A 45 9.27 25.85 14.70
C PHE A 45 7.97 25.14 15.10
N GLN A 46 7.92 24.57 16.31
CA GLN A 46 6.68 23.97 16.84
C GLN A 46 5.57 25.01 17.04
N GLU A 47 5.90 26.20 17.54
CA GLU A 47 4.94 27.30 17.72
C GLU A 47 4.39 27.80 16.39
N ILE A 48 5.26 27.99 15.39
CA ILE A 48 4.89 28.38 14.01
C ILE A 48 3.99 27.31 13.38
N GLY A 49 4.30 26.03 13.57
CA GLY A 49 3.47 24.92 13.11
C GLY A 49 2.08 24.91 13.72
N ARG A 50 1.97 25.12 15.05
CA ARG A 50 0.69 25.23 15.75
C ARG A 50 -0.12 26.44 15.28
N ALA A 51 0.51 27.59 15.12
CA ALA A 51 -0.14 28.80 14.63
C ALA A 51 -0.70 28.61 13.21
N PHE A 52 0.08 27.99 12.31
CA PHE A 52 -0.39 27.67 10.97
C PHE A 52 -1.53 26.65 10.96
N GLN A 53 -1.49 25.64 11.83
CA GLN A 53 -2.58 24.65 11.92
C GLN A 53 -3.92 25.25 12.34
N VAL A 54 -3.91 26.29 13.19
CA VAL A 54 -5.11 27.02 13.60
C VAL A 54 -5.55 27.99 12.50
N LEU A 55 -4.63 28.78 11.95
CA LEU A 55 -4.96 29.88 11.03
C LEU A 55 -5.18 29.45 9.57
N SER A 56 -4.70 28.26 9.18
CA SER A 56 -4.91 27.72 7.82
C SER A 56 -6.28 27.05 7.61
N ASP A 57 -6.93 26.62 8.70
CA ASP A 57 -8.26 26.03 8.68
C ASP A 57 -9.31 27.11 9.00
N PRO A 58 -10.28 27.38 8.11
CA PRO A 58 -11.29 28.41 8.33
C PRO A 58 -12.12 28.22 9.61
N GLN A 59 -12.41 26.98 10.00
CA GLN A 59 -13.22 26.67 11.19
C GLN A 59 -12.42 26.89 12.47
N LYS A 60 -11.14 26.48 12.50
CA LYS A 60 -10.26 26.69 13.66
C LYS A 60 -9.88 28.16 13.84
N ARG A 61 -9.67 28.89 12.74
CA ARG A 61 -9.46 30.34 12.75
C ARG A 61 -10.67 31.04 13.37
N GLN A 62 -11.88 30.71 12.91
CA GLN A 62 -13.10 31.30 13.46
C GLN A 62 -13.28 30.99 14.96
N LEU A 63 -12.98 29.78 15.40
CA LEU A 63 -13.03 29.41 16.83
C LEU A 63 -12.02 30.20 17.66
N HIS A 64 -10.80 30.40 17.17
CA HIS A 64 -9.78 31.22 17.82
C HIS A 64 -10.18 32.70 17.87
N ASP A 65 -10.74 33.24 16.78
CA ASP A 65 -11.25 34.62 16.70
C ASP A 65 -12.42 34.88 17.67
N LEU A 66 -13.23 33.86 17.93
CA LEU A 66 -14.33 33.89 18.92
C LEU A 66 -13.84 33.65 20.37
N GLY A 67 -12.53 33.49 20.58
CA GLY A 67 -11.94 33.27 21.90
C GLY A 67 -12.09 31.84 22.44
N GLY A 68 -12.48 30.89 21.59
CA GLY A 68 -12.51 29.45 21.91
C GLY A 68 -11.14 28.78 21.77
N ASP A 69 -10.99 27.58 22.34
CA ASP A 69 -9.76 26.79 22.19
C ASP A 69 -9.82 25.94 20.91
N PRO A 70 -9.03 26.27 19.86
CA PRO A 70 -9.03 25.54 18.59
C PRO A 70 -8.43 24.13 18.68
N PHE A 71 -7.86 23.77 19.83
CA PHE A 71 -7.33 22.44 20.14
C PHE A 71 -8.14 21.69 21.20
N ALA A 72 -9.19 22.30 21.76
CA ALA A 72 -10.13 21.58 22.61
C ALA A 72 -10.89 20.55 21.76
N SER A 73 -10.37 19.32 21.76
CA SER A 73 -11.20 18.13 21.59
C SER A 73 -12.32 18.20 22.64
N ALA A 74 -13.54 17.81 22.30
CA ALA A 74 -14.71 17.82 23.19
C ALA A 74 -14.47 17.06 24.51
N ALA A 75 -13.78 17.71 25.45
CA ALA A 75 -13.59 17.28 26.82
C ALA A 75 -14.74 17.89 27.64
N GLY A 76 -15.92 17.29 27.48
CA GLY A 76 -17.15 17.72 28.12
C GLY A 76 -18.11 16.56 28.37
N GLY A 77 -17.59 15.45 28.89
CA GLY A 77 -18.38 14.32 29.36
C GLY A 77 -17.61 13.58 30.47
N PRO A 78 -18.19 13.37 31.67
CA PRO A 78 -17.48 12.76 32.79
C PRO A 78 -17.31 11.26 32.59
N GLY A 79 -16.07 10.81 32.41
CA GLY A 79 -15.70 9.40 32.32
C GLY A 79 -14.48 9.19 31.44
N GLY A 80 -13.29 9.35 32.01
CA GLY A 80 -12.02 9.17 31.29
C GLY A 80 -11.72 7.71 30.97
N ALA A 81 -11.18 7.48 29.76
CA ALA A 81 -10.12 6.50 29.44
C ALA A 81 -9.87 6.49 27.93
N GLY A 82 -8.59 6.37 27.53
CA GLY A 82 -8.22 5.72 26.27
C GLY A 82 -7.98 6.65 25.08
N PHE A 83 -6.74 7.09 24.95
CA PHE A 83 -6.15 7.50 23.67
C PHE A 83 -6.09 6.27 22.76
N GLY A 84 -6.80 6.29 21.63
CA GLY A 84 -6.64 5.31 20.57
C GLY A 84 -7.93 4.77 19.99
N GLN A 85 -8.05 4.92 18.67
CA GLN A 85 -8.96 4.25 17.73
C GLN A 85 -10.26 4.97 17.34
N ALA A 86 -10.27 5.38 16.07
CA ALA A 86 -11.40 5.40 15.14
C ALA A 86 -12.61 6.30 15.48
N PHE A 87 -12.44 7.61 15.27
CA PHE A 87 -13.54 8.45 14.79
C PHE A 87 -13.11 9.13 13.50
N THR A 88 -13.63 8.63 12.39
CA THR A 88 -13.38 9.12 11.04
C THR A 88 -14.07 10.49 10.85
N PHE A 89 -13.40 11.41 10.16
CA PHE A 89 -13.90 12.76 9.85
C PHE A 89 -15.30 12.77 9.18
N THR A 90 -15.71 11.65 8.58
CA THR A 90 -17.05 11.43 8.02
C THR A 90 -18.16 11.39 9.08
N ASP A 91 -17.90 10.89 10.30
CA ASP A 91 -18.94 10.72 11.34
C ASP A 91 -19.35 12.07 11.99
N ILE A 92 -18.45 13.04 12.01
CA ILE A 92 -18.71 14.39 12.54
C ILE A 92 -19.33 15.29 11.46
N MET A 93 -18.98 15.07 10.18
CA MET A 93 -19.64 15.76 9.06
C MET A 93 -21.09 15.28 8.87
N ASP A 94 -21.37 13.98 9.03
CA ASP A 94 -22.73 13.42 8.99
C ASP A 94 -23.61 13.90 10.15
N ALA A 95 -23.02 14.20 11.32
CA ALA A 95 -23.75 14.68 12.49
C ALA A 95 -24.18 16.16 12.40
N PHE A 96 -23.45 16.99 11.65
CA PHE A 96 -23.69 18.44 11.57
C PHE A 96 -24.27 18.91 10.23
N PHE A 97 -23.86 18.31 9.09
CA PHE A 97 -24.41 18.62 7.75
C PHE A 97 -25.60 17.73 7.36
N GLY A 98 -25.81 16.60 8.03
CA GLY A 98 -26.95 15.71 7.81
C GLY A 98 -28.30 16.25 8.31
N GLN A 99 -28.32 17.38 9.02
CA GLN A 99 -29.55 17.98 9.57
C GLN A 99 -30.13 19.10 8.70
N THR A 100 -29.38 19.60 7.71
CA THR A 100 -29.83 20.67 6.80
C THR A 100 -30.42 20.18 5.48
N GLY A 101 -30.39 18.88 5.22
CA GLY A 101 -31.13 18.24 4.13
C GLY A 101 -32.18 17.31 4.71
N GLY A 102 -33.46 17.65 4.61
CA GLY A 102 -34.60 16.84 5.04
C GLY A 102 -34.79 15.55 4.24
N ALA A 103 -33.73 14.79 3.98
CA ALA A 103 -33.84 13.42 3.56
C ALA A 103 -34.24 12.60 4.79
N THR A 104 -35.53 12.36 4.93
CA THR A 104 -36.09 11.35 5.84
C THR A 104 -35.23 10.10 5.71
N ARG A 105 -34.48 9.75 6.76
CA ARG A 105 -33.60 8.58 6.78
C ARG A 105 -34.48 7.35 6.69
N GLY A 106 -34.76 6.89 5.47
CA GLY A 106 -35.62 5.76 5.19
C GLY A 106 -35.06 4.45 5.76
N PRO A 107 -35.87 3.37 5.77
CA PRO A 107 -35.42 2.06 6.20
C PRO A 107 -34.18 1.61 5.42
N ARG A 108 -33.27 0.91 6.10
CA ARG A 108 -32.06 0.36 5.47
C ARG A 108 -32.48 -0.68 4.42
N PRO A 109 -31.91 -0.66 3.20
CA PRO A 109 -32.21 -1.68 2.21
C PRO A 109 -31.68 -3.04 2.69
N ARG A 110 -32.48 -4.10 2.48
CA ARG A 110 -32.07 -5.48 2.76
C ARG A 110 -30.99 -5.94 1.80
N THR A 111 -31.20 -5.63 0.53
CA THR A 111 -30.27 -5.90 -0.57
C THR A 111 -29.19 -4.83 -0.57
N ARG A 112 -27.94 -5.23 -0.33
CA ARG A 112 -26.76 -4.36 -0.37
C ARG A 112 -25.68 -4.99 -1.23
N ARG A 113 -24.82 -4.19 -1.86
CA ARG A 113 -23.65 -4.74 -2.57
C ARG A 113 -22.76 -5.49 -1.58
N GLY A 114 -22.22 -6.63 -2.03
CA GLY A 114 -21.24 -7.37 -1.28
C GLY A 114 -19.89 -6.67 -1.18
N GLN A 115 -19.07 -7.16 -0.27
CA GLN A 115 -17.74 -6.61 -0.03
C GLN A 115 -16.76 -7.09 -1.09
N ASP A 116 -15.81 -6.23 -1.41
CA ASP A 116 -14.68 -6.63 -2.24
C ASP A 116 -13.71 -7.46 -1.42
N ALA A 117 -13.03 -8.40 -2.06
CA ALA A 117 -12.00 -9.23 -1.46
C ALA A 117 -10.65 -8.95 -2.11
N LEU A 118 -9.58 -8.98 -1.33
CA LEU A 118 -8.20 -8.94 -1.80
C LEU A 118 -7.53 -10.25 -1.40
N ILE A 119 -6.98 -10.98 -2.38
CA ILE A 119 -6.28 -12.25 -2.13
C ILE A 119 -4.88 -12.17 -2.74
N PRO A 120 -3.81 -12.39 -1.96
CA PRO A 120 -2.48 -12.52 -2.52
C PRO A 120 -2.35 -13.83 -3.28
N LEU A 121 -1.76 -13.78 -4.47
CA LEU A 121 -1.42 -14.95 -5.27
C LEU A 121 0.07 -14.96 -5.53
N ARG A 122 0.73 -15.99 -5.00
CA ARG A 122 2.15 -16.24 -5.21
C ARG A 122 2.36 -16.92 -6.55
N ILE A 123 3.29 -16.39 -7.33
CA ILE A 123 3.69 -16.93 -8.63
C ILE A 123 5.19 -16.88 -8.79
N ASP A 124 5.71 -17.77 -9.63
CA ASP A 124 7.13 -17.78 -9.96
C ASP A 124 7.46 -16.61 -10.91
N LEU A 125 8.74 -16.21 -10.94
CA LEU A 125 9.22 -15.17 -11.87
C LEU A 125 8.94 -15.53 -13.34
N ALA A 126 9.04 -16.81 -13.71
CA ALA A 126 8.71 -17.28 -15.06
C ALA A 126 7.23 -17.09 -15.38
N GLU A 127 6.33 -17.44 -14.46
CA GLU A 127 4.89 -17.21 -14.63
C GLU A 127 4.55 -15.73 -14.70
N ALA A 128 5.21 -14.90 -13.91
CA ALA A 128 5.06 -13.45 -13.95
C ALA A 128 5.49 -12.87 -15.31
N ALA A 129 6.54 -13.43 -15.92
CA ALA A 129 7.05 -12.98 -17.20
C ALA A 129 6.18 -13.43 -18.39
N PHE A 130 5.83 -14.71 -18.48
CA PHE A 130 5.11 -15.26 -19.65
C PHE A 130 3.59 -15.20 -19.51
N GLY A 131 3.08 -14.99 -18.29
CA GLY A 131 1.68 -15.11 -17.97
C GLY A 131 1.28 -16.55 -17.74
N THR A 132 0.26 -16.75 -16.91
CA THR A 132 -0.24 -18.07 -16.54
C THR A 132 -1.74 -18.00 -16.28
N THR A 133 -2.39 -19.16 -16.25
CA THR A 133 -3.78 -19.28 -15.80
C THR A 133 -3.79 -20.14 -14.54
N ARG A 134 -4.23 -19.56 -13.42
CA ARG A 134 -4.27 -20.25 -12.12
C ARG A 134 -5.71 -20.39 -11.67
N GLU A 135 -6.03 -21.53 -11.07
CA GLU A 135 -7.31 -21.75 -10.39
C GLU A 135 -7.18 -21.42 -8.90
N LEU A 136 -7.96 -20.45 -8.42
CA LEU A 136 -8.00 -20.04 -7.03
C LEU A 136 -9.24 -20.61 -6.35
N LYS A 137 -9.05 -21.32 -5.24
CA LYS A 137 -10.15 -21.72 -4.36
C LYS A 137 -10.38 -20.61 -3.33
N VAL A 138 -11.54 -19.95 -3.43
CA VAL A 138 -11.91 -18.81 -2.60
C VAL A 138 -13.11 -19.18 -1.74
N ASP A 139 -12.96 -19.00 -0.44
CA ASP A 139 -14.05 -19.11 0.53
C ASP A 139 -14.79 -17.76 0.58
N THR A 140 -16.05 -17.75 0.14
CA THR A 140 -16.81 -16.51 -0.06
C THR A 140 -18.29 -16.70 0.25
N ALA A 141 -19.03 -15.61 0.39
CA ALA A 141 -20.49 -15.68 0.44
C ALA A 141 -21.05 -15.83 -0.98
N VAL A 142 -21.78 -16.91 -1.23
CA VAL A 142 -22.52 -17.15 -2.48
C VAL A 142 -24.01 -16.98 -2.26
N LEU A 143 -24.77 -16.78 -3.33
CA LEU A 143 -26.22 -16.70 -3.27
C LEU A 143 -26.77 -18.00 -2.67
N CYS A 144 -27.68 -17.90 -1.71
CA CYS A 144 -28.28 -19.08 -1.10
C CYS A 144 -29.04 -19.88 -2.17
N PRO A 145 -28.71 -21.17 -2.39
CA PRO A 145 -29.35 -21.97 -3.43
C PRO A 145 -30.82 -22.24 -3.11
N THR A 146 -31.18 -22.35 -1.83
CA THR A 146 -32.57 -22.63 -1.41
C THR A 146 -33.52 -21.45 -1.62
N CYS A 147 -33.11 -20.22 -1.29
CA CYS A 147 -33.99 -19.04 -1.35
C CYS A 147 -33.64 -18.04 -2.47
N SER A 148 -32.58 -18.32 -3.24
CA SER A 148 -32.09 -17.47 -4.34
C SER A 148 -31.92 -15.98 -3.97
N GLY A 149 -31.52 -15.70 -2.72
CA GLY A 149 -31.31 -14.33 -2.24
C GLY A 149 -32.44 -13.70 -1.42
N SER A 150 -33.65 -14.25 -1.46
CA SER A 150 -34.82 -13.64 -0.79
C SER A 150 -34.72 -13.62 0.75
N GLY A 151 -33.94 -14.53 1.33
CA GLY A 151 -33.84 -14.74 2.77
C GLY A 151 -35.07 -15.41 3.38
N ALA A 152 -36.10 -15.72 2.60
CA ALA A 152 -37.35 -16.31 3.07
C ALA A 152 -37.46 -17.79 2.66
N ALA A 153 -38.22 -18.57 3.43
CA ALA A 153 -38.59 -19.92 3.05
C ALA A 153 -39.46 -19.92 1.77
N ALA A 154 -39.56 -21.06 1.09
CA ALA A 154 -40.35 -21.18 -0.13
C ALA A 154 -41.82 -20.74 0.11
N GLY A 155 -42.32 -19.84 -0.74
CA GLY A 155 -43.67 -19.27 -0.62
C GLY A 155 -43.85 -18.22 0.49
N SER A 156 -42.78 -17.84 1.18
CA SER A 156 -42.78 -16.72 2.12
C SER A 156 -42.05 -15.53 1.53
N GLU A 157 -42.50 -14.32 1.87
CA GLU A 157 -41.88 -13.07 1.42
C GLU A 157 -41.71 -12.07 2.58
N PRO A 158 -40.79 -11.10 2.44
CA PRO A 158 -40.73 -9.90 3.26
C PRO A 158 -42.10 -9.21 3.41
N VAL A 159 -42.60 -9.13 4.64
CA VAL A 159 -43.82 -8.34 4.95
C VAL A 159 -43.45 -7.02 5.64
N THR A 160 -44.29 -6.01 5.50
CA THR A 160 -44.10 -4.72 6.19
C THR A 160 -44.14 -4.92 7.70
N CYS A 161 -43.19 -4.33 8.42
CA CYS A 161 -43.11 -4.47 9.86
C CYS A 161 -44.29 -3.76 10.53
N GLU A 162 -45.06 -4.49 11.34
CA GLU A 162 -46.25 -3.97 12.03
C GLU A 162 -45.94 -2.92 13.10
N ILE A 163 -44.73 -2.92 13.68
CA ILE A 163 -44.36 -1.99 14.76
C ILE A 163 -43.96 -0.61 14.21
N CYS A 164 -43.18 -0.59 13.13
CA CYS A 164 -42.70 0.66 12.53
C CYS A 164 -43.44 1.05 11.26
N HIS A 165 -44.38 0.23 10.80
CA HIS A 165 -45.16 0.41 9.56
C HIS A 165 -44.27 0.77 8.35
N GLY A 166 -43.17 0.04 8.16
CA GLY A 166 -42.25 0.28 7.05
C GLY A 166 -41.17 1.35 7.30
N ARG A 167 -41.25 2.11 8.39
CA ARG A 167 -40.31 3.23 8.65
C ARG A 167 -38.90 2.79 9.03
N GLY A 168 -38.73 1.58 9.55
CA GLY A 168 -37.43 1.07 10.00
C GLY A 168 -36.99 1.57 11.38
N GLU A 169 -37.56 2.67 11.87
CA GLU A 169 -37.29 3.25 13.18
C GLU A 169 -38.56 3.41 14.02
N VAL A 170 -38.38 3.47 15.33
CA VAL A 170 -39.43 3.73 16.32
C VAL A 170 -39.02 4.90 17.21
N THR A 171 -39.98 5.76 17.55
CA THR A 171 -39.76 6.88 18.45
C THR A 171 -39.77 6.38 19.89
N HIS A 172 -38.62 6.44 20.56
CA HIS A 172 -38.51 6.16 21.98
C HIS A 172 -38.56 7.48 22.75
N THR A 173 -39.65 7.66 23.49
CA THR A 173 -39.86 8.82 24.36
C THR A 173 -39.30 8.52 25.74
N GLN A 174 -38.27 9.27 26.16
CA GLN A 174 -37.73 9.19 27.52
C GLN A 174 -38.03 10.51 28.26
N ARG A 175 -38.66 10.40 29.43
CA ARG A 175 -38.84 11.54 30.33
C ARG A 175 -37.52 11.81 31.03
N SER A 176 -36.97 13.00 30.81
CA SER A 176 -35.78 13.50 31.50
C SER A 176 -36.16 14.63 32.45
N PHE A 177 -35.23 15.02 33.33
CA PHE A 177 -35.42 16.18 34.21
C PHE A 177 -35.58 17.50 33.45
N LEU A 178 -35.20 17.56 32.16
CA LEU A 178 -35.34 18.71 31.26
C LEU A 178 -36.59 18.64 30.36
N GLY A 179 -37.47 17.65 30.56
CA GLY A 179 -38.67 17.44 29.75
C GLY A 179 -38.67 16.14 28.96
N GLU A 180 -39.63 16.01 28.04
CA GLU A 180 -39.80 14.85 27.19
C GLU A 180 -38.80 14.88 26.02
N VAL A 181 -37.83 13.97 26.02
CA VAL A 181 -36.88 13.82 24.91
C VAL A 181 -37.32 12.64 24.05
N ARG A 182 -37.54 12.89 22.76
CA ARG A 182 -37.88 11.87 21.76
C ARG A 182 -36.63 11.52 20.98
N THR A 183 -36.22 10.27 21.05
CA THR A 183 -35.08 9.74 20.28
C THR A 183 -35.58 8.71 19.27
N MET A 184 -35.11 8.79 18.03
CA MET A 184 -35.36 7.75 17.04
C MET A 184 -34.38 6.61 17.29
N ARG A 185 -34.87 5.38 17.36
CA ARG A 185 -34.04 4.17 17.45
C ARG A 185 -34.45 3.19 16.35
N PRO A 186 -33.53 2.37 15.83
CA PRO A 186 -33.90 1.28 14.93
C PRO A 186 -34.99 0.42 15.57
N CYS A 187 -36.03 0.10 14.79
CA CYS A 187 -37.12 -0.74 15.26
C CYS A 187 -36.58 -2.10 15.72
N PRO A 188 -36.88 -2.58 16.94
CA PRO A 188 -36.32 -3.82 17.45
C PRO A 188 -36.77 -5.06 16.66
N ASN A 189 -37.96 -5.01 16.04
CA ASN A 189 -38.52 -6.13 15.28
C ASN A 189 -37.90 -6.25 13.88
N CYS A 190 -37.82 -5.15 13.12
CA CYS A 190 -37.21 -5.17 11.77
C CYS A 190 -35.74 -4.78 11.73
N ARG A 191 -35.13 -4.42 12.86
CA ARG A 191 -33.71 -4.00 12.99
C ARG A 191 -33.29 -2.87 12.05
N GLY A 192 -34.23 -2.00 11.65
CA GLY A 192 -33.95 -0.93 10.67
C GLY A 192 -34.42 -1.19 9.25
N TYR A 193 -34.82 -2.41 8.90
CA TYR A 193 -35.16 -2.78 7.51
C TYR A 193 -36.56 -2.37 7.05
N GLY A 194 -37.44 -1.93 7.96
CA GLY A 194 -38.84 -1.60 7.66
C GLY A 194 -39.74 -2.80 7.39
N THR A 195 -39.16 -3.97 7.11
CA THR A 195 -39.85 -5.23 6.82
C THR A 195 -39.40 -6.33 7.78
N THR A 196 -40.18 -7.39 7.93
CA THR A 196 -39.88 -8.61 8.69
C THR A 196 -39.98 -9.84 7.77
N ILE A 197 -39.25 -10.91 8.06
CA ILE A 197 -39.35 -12.18 7.32
C ILE A 197 -40.03 -13.15 8.28
N PRO A 198 -41.32 -13.46 8.09
CA PRO A 198 -42.05 -14.34 9.02
C PRO A 198 -41.44 -15.73 9.10
N ASN A 199 -41.12 -16.32 7.93
CA ASN A 199 -40.49 -17.62 7.81
C ASN A 199 -39.12 -17.45 7.14
N PRO A 200 -38.03 -17.28 7.91
CA PRO A 200 -36.69 -17.16 7.34
C PRO A 200 -36.26 -18.48 6.69
N CYS A 201 -35.45 -18.38 5.65
CA CYS A 201 -34.83 -19.56 5.03
C CYS A 201 -33.92 -20.27 6.04
N VAL A 202 -34.06 -21.59 6.17
CA VAL A 202 -33.30 -22.41 7.14
C VAL A 202 -31.80 -22.42 6.81
N GLU A 203 -31.44 -22.43 5.53
CA GLU A 203 -30.04 -22.56 5.09
C GLU A 203 -29.22 -21.28 5.34
N CYS A 204 -29.80 -20.10 5.06
CA CYS A 204 -29.11 -18.81 5.23
C CYS A 204 -29.56 -18.02 6.46
N SER A 205 -30.50 -18.55 7.26
CA SER A 205 -31.07 -17.90 8.44
C SER A 205 -31.56 -16.45 8.18
N GLY A 206 -32.06 -16.19 6.97
CA GLY A 206 -32.55 -14.86 6.59
C GLY A 206 -31.54 -13.91 5.93
N ASP A 207 -30.27 -14.29 5.77
CA ASP A 207 -29.25 -13.41 5.17
C ASP A 207 -29.29 -13.39 3.63
N GLY A 208 -29.92 -14.39 3.00
CA GLY A 208 -30.00 -14.52 1.53
C GLY A 208 -28.72 -15.03 0.85
N ARG A 209 -27.69 -15.36 1.64
CA ARG A 209 -26.40 -15.86 1.17
C ARG A 209 -25.84 -16.90 2.15
N VAL A 210 -24.96 -17.76 1.65
CA VAL A 210 -24.31 -18.81 2.43
C VAL A 210 -22.81 -18.81 2.16
N ARG A 211 -22.00 -19.21 3.15
CA ARG A 211 -20.55 -19.36 2.92
C ARG A 211 -20.32 -20.65 2.15
N SER A 212 -19.59 -20.54 1.03
CA SER A 212 -19.21 -21.68 0.22
C SER A 212 -17.83 -21.45 -0.40
N ARG A 213 -17.15 -22.55 -0.71
CA ARG A 213 -15.89 -22.53 -1.44
C ARG A 213 -16.18 -22.58 -2.93
N ARG A 214 -15.67 -21.59 -3.68
CA ARG A 214 -15.74 -21.58 -5.16
C ARG A 214 -14.35 -21.62 -5.77
N THR A 215 -14.25 -22.19 -6.96
CA THR A 215 -13.05 -22.10 -7.78
C THR A 215 -13.23 -20.95 -8.78
N VAL A 216 -12.27 -20.03 -8.81
CA VAL A 216 -12.24 -18.90 -9.76
C VAL A 216 -10.95 -19.03 -10.58
N THR A 217 -11.10 -19.05 -11.90
CA THR A 217 -9.97 -19.07 -12.82
C THR A 217 -9.48 -17.65 -13.07
N VAL A 218 -8.19 -17.41 -12.86
CA VAL A 218 -7.55 -16.10 -13.00
C VAL A 218 -6.52 -16.18 -14.11
N LYS A 219 -6.69 -15.34 -15.13
CA LYS A 219 -5.73 -15.18 -16.22
C LYS A 219 -4.78 -14.04 -15.87
N ILE A 220 -3.52 -14.37 -15.67
CA ILE A 220 -2.46 -13.42 -15.33
C ILE A 220 -1.73 -13.08 -16.64
N PRO A 221 -1.74 -11.81 -17.07
CA PRO A 221 -0.97 -11.40 -18.24
C PRO A 221 0.54 -11.49 -17.96
N GLY A 222 1.34 -11.69 -19.00
CA GLY A 222 2.80 -11.63 -18.88
C GLY A 222 3.30 -10.21 -18.62
N GLY A 223 4.38 -10.10 -17.86
CA GLY A 223 5.00 -8.83 -17.48
C GLY A 223 4.47 -8.22 -16.17
N VAL A 224 3.61 -8.93 -15.43
CA VAL A 224 3.12 -8.48 -14.12
C VAL A 224 4.25 -8.46 -13.11
N ASP A 225 4.20 -7.53 -12.16
CA ASP A 225 5.17 -7.42 -11.06
C ASP A 225 4.48 -7.51 -9.70
N THR A 226 5.26 -7.67 -8.63
CA THR A 226 4.75 -7.70 -7.26
C THR A 226 3.95 -6.43 -6.95
N GLY A 227 2.76 -6.60 -6.37
CA GLY A 227 1.80 -5.53 -6.09
C GLY A 227 0.86 -5.22 -7.27
N THR A 228 1.02 -5.86 -8.42
CA THR A 228 0.04 -5.76 -9.52
C THR A 228 -1.28 -6.39 -9.09
N ARG A 229 -2.40 -5.69 -9.33
CA ARG A 229 -3.75 -6.16 -8.97
C ARG A 229 -4.56 -6.53 -10.19
N VAL A 230 -5.03 -7.78 -10.26
CA VAL A 230 -5.96 -8.27 -11.26
C VAL A 230 -7.37 -8.23 -10.68
N GLN A 231 -8.27 -7.47 -11.32
CA GLN A 231 -9.66 -7.36 -10.89
C GLN A 231 -10.53 -8.41 -11.59
N LEU A 232 -11.31 -9.13 -10.80
CA LEU A 232 -12.32 -10.09 -11.23
C LEU A 232 -13.69 -9.56 -10.83
N SER A 233 -14.34 -8.87 -11.77
CA SER A 233 -15.63 -8.20 -11.52
C SER A 233 -16.73 -9.19 -11.17
N GLY A 234 -17.49 -8.90 -10.11
CA GLY A 234 -18.58 -9.75 -9.61
C GLY A 234 -18.13 -11.11 -9.04
N GLN A 235 -16.81 -11.34 -8.92
CA GLN A 235 -16.23 -12.53 -8.31
C GLN A 235 -15.82 -12.30 -6.85
N GLY A 236 -16.35 -11.26 -6.19
CA GLY A 236 -16.24 -11.02 -4.75
C GLY A 236 -17.41 -11.63 -3.97
N GLU A 237 -17.64 -11.18 -2.73
CA GLU A 237 -18.73 -11.73 -1.91
C GLU A 237 -20.09 -11.29 -2.45
N VAL A 238 -21.08 -12.19 -2.46
CA VAL A 238 -22.49 -11.83 -2.66
C VAL A 238 -22.97 -10.99 -1.48
N GLY A 239 -23.68 -9.91 -1.76
CA GLY A 239 -24.15 -9.02 -0.71
C GLY A 239 -25.37 -9.55 0.05
N PRO A 240 -25.63 -9.06 1.28
CA PRO A 240 -26.80 -9.46 2.05
C PRO A 240 -28.10 -9.23 1.26
N GLY A 241 -29.11 -10.09 1.50
CA GLY A 241 -30.40 -10.02 0.82
C GLY A 241 -30.32 -10.26 -0.68
N GLY A 242 -29.37 -11.10 -1.13
CA GLY A 242 -29.16 -11.42 -2.54
C GLY A 242 -28.64 -10.25 -3.37
N GLY A 243 -27.94 -9.29 -2.74
CA GLY A 243 -27.41 -8.14 -3.45
C GLY A 243 -26.25 -8.48 -4.38
N PRO A 244 -25.93 -7.57 -5.32
CA PRO A 244 -24.88 -7.81 -6.31
C PRO A 244 -23.56 -8.13 -5.62
N ALA A 245 -22.80 -9.04 -6.23
CA ALA A 245 -21.49 -9.42 -5.72
C ALA A 245 -20.52 -8.24 -5.76
N GLY A 246 -19.62 -8.20 -4.79
CA GLY A 246 -18.41 -7.38 -4.87
C GLY A 246 -17.44 -7.89 -5.92
N ASP A 247 -16.27 -7.28 -5.97
CA ASP A 247 -15.19 -7.69 -6.85
C ASP A 247 -14.10 -8.45 -6.07
N LEU A 248 -13.38 -9.32 -6.77
CA LEU A 248 -12.20 -9.98 -6.21
C LEU A 248 -10.96 -9.40 -6.87
N TYR A 249 -10.10 -8.81 -6.05
CA TYR A 249 -8.79 -8.34 -6.43
C TYR A 249 -7.76 -9.40 -6.07
N VAL A 250 -7.00 -9.84 -7.07
CA VAL A 250 -5.88 -10.76 -6.88
C VAL A 250 -4.60 -9.93 -6.95
N GLU A 251 -3.90 -9.82 -5.83
CA GLU A 251 -2.62 -9.12 -5.75
C GLU A 251 -1.49 -10.11 -6.00
N ILE A 252 -0.65 -9.83 -6.99
CA ILE A 252 0.45 -10.72 -7.37
C ILE A 252 1.63 -10.51 -6.42
N GLU A 253 2.17 -11.62 -5.92
CA GLU A 253 3.42 -11.67 -5.16
C GLU A 253 4.39 -12.58 -5.93
N VAL A 254 5.42 -11.99 -6.53
CA VAL A 254 6.42 -12.76 -7.29
C VAL A 254 7.46 -13.32 -6.33
N GLU A 255 7.65 -14.64 -6.35
CA GLU A 255 8.64 -15.28 -5.50
C GLU A 255 10.07 -14.96 -5.98
N PRO A 256 11.04 -14.75 -5.05
CA PRO A 256 12.44 -14.59 -5.41
C PRO A 256 12.95 -15.80 -6.20
N HIS A 257 13.68 -15.55 -7.28
CA HIS A 257 14.25 -16.60 -8.12
C HIS A 257 15.73 -16.82 -7.76
N ASP A 258 16.19 -18.07 -7.77
CA ASP A 258 17.56 -18.44 -7.35
C ASP A 258 18.65 -17.79 -8.21
N ILE A 259 18.44 -17.75 -9.53
CA ILE A 259 19.43 -17.23 -10.51
C ILE A 259 19.21 -15.75 -10.86
N PHE A 260 17.96 -15.28 -10.93
CA PHE A 260 17.62 -14.00 -11.53
C PHE A 260 17.02 -13.04 -10.50
N THR A 261 17.51 -11.80 -10.51
CA THR A 261 16.88 -10.69 -9.82
C THR A 261 16.26 -9.75 -10.84
N ARG A 262 14.97 -9.48 -10.72
CA ARG A 262 14.26 -8.55 -11.60
C ARG A 262 14.44 -7.11 -11.14
N ASN A 263 14.72 -6.21 -12.08
CA ASN A 263 14.71 -4.76 -11.87
C ASN A 263 13.95 -4.10 -13.02
N GLY A 264 12.68 -3.72 -12.79
CA GLY A 264 11.81 -3.23 -13.84
C GLY A 264 11.52 -4.32 -14.88
N ASP A 265 11.92 -4.09 -16.13
CA ASP A 265 11.79 -5.08 -17.22
C ASP A 265 13.06 -5.94 -17.38
N ASP A 266 14.16 -5.53 -16.76
CA ASP A 266 15.46 -6.18 -16.93
C ASP A 266 15.67 -7.26 -15.87
N LEU A 267 16.42 -8.28 -16.26
CA LEU A 267 16.86 -9.35 -15.38
C LEU A 267 18.34 -9.18 -15.10
N HIS A 268 18.75 -9.43 -13.86
CA HIS A 268 20.14 -9.44 -13.45
C HIS A 268 20.51 -10.83 -12.98
N CYS A 269 21.66 -11.33 -13.40
CA CYS A 269 22.27 -12.51 -12.80
C CYS A 269 23.78 -12.31 -12.67
N THR A 270 24.37 -13.13 -11.82
CA THR A 270 25.81 -13.12 -11.58
C THR A 270 26.37 -14.46 -12.00
N VAL A 271 27.40 -14.41 -12.85
CA VAL A 271 28.13 -15.60 -13.30
C VAL A 271 29.53 -15.54 -12.73
N THR A 272 29.89 -16.59 -12.00
CA THR A 272 31.19 -16.71 -11.37
C THR A 272 32.10 -17.60 -12.20
N LEU A 273 33.32 -17.14 -12.48
CA LEU A 273 34.27 -17.81 -13.35
C LEU A 273 35.67 -17.90 -12.76
N PRO A 274 36.37 -19.02 -12.95
CA PRO A 274 37.77 -19.11 -12.58
C PRO A 274 38.64 -18.08 -13.32
N MET A 275 39.65 -17.54 -12.63
CA MET A 275 40.64 -16.62 -13.20
C MET A 275 41.20 -17.09 -14.55
N THR A 276 41.54 -18.37 -14.68
CA THR A 276 42.12 -18.92 -15.92
C THR A 276 41.13 -18.87 -17.08
N ALA A 277 39.86 -19.19 -16.85
CA ALA A 277 38.81 -19.12 -17.87
C ALA A 277 38.53 -17.67 -18.31
N ALA A 278 38.51 -16.73 -17.36
CA ALA A 278 38.37 -15.30 -17.68
C ALA A 278 39.58 -14.73 -18.44
N ALA A 279 40.79 -15.18 -18.09
CA ALA A 279 42.03 -14.76 -18.74
C ALA A 279 42.13 -15.29 -20.18
N LEU A 280 41.82 -16.56 -20.41
CA LEU A 280 41.95 -17.22 -21.71
C LEU A 280 40.71 -17.06 -22.61
N GLY A 281 39.57 -16.67 -22.03
CA GLY A 281 38.28 -16.66 -22.70
C GLY A 281 37.60 -18.03 -22.67
N THR A 282 36.27 -18.02 -22.62
CA THR A 282 35.46 -19.24 -22.55
C THR A 282 34.04 -18.95 -23.03
N THR A 283 33.26 -20.01 -23.27
CA THR A 283 31.83 -19.92 -23.56
C THR A 283 31.08 -20.68 -22.47
N ILE A 284 30.07 -20.04 -21.88
CA ILE A 284 29.28 -20.61 -20.79
C ILE A 284 27.83 -20.69 -21.22
N ASP A 285 27.19 -21.82 -20.96
CA ASP A 285 25.76 -21.98 -21.20
C ASP A 285 24.98 -21.33 -20.06
N LEU A 286 24.33 -20.21 -20.36
CA LEU A 286 23.53 -19.47 -19.40
C LEU A 286 22.07 -19.92 -19.48
N PRO A 287 21.45 -20.40 -18.39
CA PRO A 287 20.03 -20.67 -18.40
C PRO A 287 19.27 -19.37 -18.63
N THR A 288 18.12 -19.45 -19.31
CA THR A 288 17.20 -18.34 -19.51
C THR A 288 15.90 -18.62 -18.75
N LEU A 289 15.09 -17.58 -18.54
CA LEU A 289 13.79 -17.73 -17.88
C LEU A 289 12.81 -18.63 -18.66
N GLU A 290 13.05 -18.83 -19.96
CA GLU A 290 12.25 -19.67 -20.88
C GLU A 290 12.55 -21.18 -20.71
N GLY A 291 13.58 -21.52 -19.92
CA GLY A 291 14.07 -22.89 -19.80
C GLY A 291 15.06 -23.29 -20.89
N GLU A 292 15.40 -22.39 -21.80
CA GLU A 292 16.45 -22.57 -22.80
C GLU A 292 17.82 -22.16 -22.25
N THR A 293 18.91 -22.69 -22.83
CA THR A 293 20.28 -22.23 -22.57
C THR A 293 20.78 -21.36 -23.71
N THR A 294 21.35 -20.20 -23.40
CA THR A 294 21.99 -19.31 -24.38
C THR A 294 23.50 -19.25 -24.11
N PRO A 295 24.36 -19.44 -25.13
CA PRO A 295 25.80 -19.32 -24.94
C PRO A 295 26.19 -17.86 -24.65
N LEU A 296 26.91 -17.66 -23.55
CA LEU A 296 27.55 -16.40 -23.19
C LEU A 296 29.05 -16.50 -23.51
N GLU A 297 29.48 -15.74 -24.51
CA GLU A 297 30.89 -15.63 -24.87
C GLU A 297 31.63 -14.68 -23.92
N VAL A 298 32.57 -15.22 -23.16
CA VAL A 298 33.47 -14.45 -22.29
C VAL A 298 34.77 -14.24 -23.03
N ARG A 299 35.04 -12.97 -23.38
CA ARG A 299 36.25 -12.60 -24.12
C ARG A 299 37.50 -12.83 -23.25
N PRO A 300 38.64 -13.21 -23.86
CA PRO A 300 39.91 -13.28 -23.15
C PRO A 300 40.24 -11.95 -22.47
N GLY A 301 40.71 -12.00 -21.22
CA GLY A 301 41.04 -10.83 -20.42
C GLY A 301 39.84 -10.14 -19.75
N THR A 302 38.67 -10.78 -19.69
CA THR A 302 37.49 -10.24 -19.00
C THR A 302 37.80 -10.00 -17.52
N GLN A 303 37.55 -8.78 -17.06
CA GLN A 303 37.79 -8.38 -15.67
C GLN A 303 36.58 -8.71 -14.77
N SER A 304 36.84 -8.85 -13.47
CA SER A 304 35.77 -9.00 -12.47
C SER A 304 34.93 -7.73 -12.39
N GLY A 305 33.62 -7.89 -12.28
CA GLY A 305 32.64 -6.80 -12.30
C GLY A 305 32.23 -6.35 -13.70
N THR A 306 32.83 -6.89 -14.77
CA THR A 306 32.37 -6.60 -16.14
C THR A 306 30.93 -7.05 -16.32
N THR A 307 30.11 -6.17 -16.87
CA THR A 307 28.72 -6.44 -17.18
C THR A 307 28.56 -6.70 -18.67
N GLN A 308 27.86 -7.77 -19.03
CA GLN A 308 27.45 -8.08 -20.39
C GLN A 308 25.93 -8.06 -20.48
N THR A 309 25.39 -7.44 -21.54
CA THR A 309 23.94 -7.33 -21.74
C THR A 309 23.52 -8.22 -22.90
N LEU A 310 22.62 -9.15 -22.61
CA LEU A 310 21.93 -9.96 -23.62
C LEU A 310 20.59 -9.30 -23.94
N THR A 311 20.50 -8.72 -25.13
CA THR A 311 19.35 -7.93 -25.56
C THR A 311 18.09 -8.78 -25.71
N ALA A 312 16.94 -8.25 -25.30
CA ALA A 312 15.60 -8.86 -25.43
C ALA A 312 15.44 -10.23 -24.73
N ARG A 313 16.25 -10.50 -23.70
CA ARG A 313 16.18 -11.72 -22.86
C ARG A 313 15.66 -11.49 -21.44
N GLY A 314 15.14 -10.29 -21.15
CA GLY A 314 14.48 -9.92 -19.89
C GLY A 314 12.98 -10.24 -19.86
N VAL A 315 12.22 -9.47 -19.09
CA VAL A 315 10.78 -9.65 -18.89
C VAL A 315 9.96 -8.91 -19.98
N PRO A 316 8.84 -9.47 -20.49
CA PRO A 316 7.94 -8.76 -21.38
C PRO A 316 7.29 -7.53 -20.73
N ARG A 317 7.08 -6.47 -21.53
CA ARG A 317 6.40 -5.26 -21.04
C ARG A 317 4.88 -5.45 -21.05
N LEU A 318 4.22 -5.22 -19.92
CA LEU A 318 2.77 -5.44 -19.75
C LEU A 318 1.88 -4.65 -20.76
N ARG A 319 2.33 -3.47 -21.20
CA ARG A 319 1.56 -2.54 -22.07
C ARG A 319 2.21 -2.21 -23.41
N HIS A 320 3.41 -2.73 -23.66
CA HIS A 320 4.21 -2.36 -24.83
C HIS A 320 4.79 -3.60 -25.49
N ALA A 321 5.01 -3.53 -26.81
CA ALA A 321 5.75 -4.58 -27.49
C ALA A 321 7.22 -4.53 -27.06
N GLY A 322 7.82 -5.72 -26.93
CA GLY A 322 9.22 -5.88 -26.57
C GLY A 322 9.44 -6.45 -25.16
N ARG A 323 10.72 -6.72 -24.88
CA ARG A 323 11.21 -7.27 -23.61
C ARG A 323 12.35 -6.39 -23.10
N GLY A 324 12.58 -6.41 -21.79
CA GLY A 324 13.83 -5.92 -21.23
C GLY A 324 15.02 -6.82 -21.60
N ASP A 325 16.16 -6.52 -21.01
CA ASP A 325 17.42 -7.19 -21.26
C ASP A 325 17.83 -8.08 -20.09
N LEU A 326 18.76 -9.00 -20.35
CA LEU A 326 19.40 -9.80 -19.32
C LEU A 326 20.83 -9.29 -19.10
N ILE A 327 21.07 -8.74 -17.93
CA ILE A 327 22.30 -8.09 -17.51
C ILE A 327 23.09 -9.10 -16.67
N VAL A 328 24.15 -9.63 -17.27
CA VAL A 328 25.02 -10.62 -16.65
C VAL A 328 26.25 -9.93 -16.08
N GLN A 329 26.43 -10.01 -14.76
CA GLN A 329 27.65 -9.55 -14.11
C GLN A 329 28.63 -10.72 -13.97
N VAL A 330 29.83 -10.56 -14.53
CA VAL A 330 30.89 -11.56 -14.43
C VAL A 330 31.73 -11.29 -13.18
N ILE A 331 31.83 -12.27 -12.29
CA ILE A 331 32.73 -12.25 -11.14
C ILE A 331 33.85 -13.25 -11.38
N VAL A 332 35.08 -12.77 -11.36
CA VAL A 332 36.27 -13.62 -11.52
C VAL A 332 36.75 -14.07 -10.14
N GLU A 333 36.78 -15.37 -9.92
CA GLU A 333 37.31 -15.99 -8.72
C GLU A 333 38.78 -16.34 -8.87
N THR A 334 39.59 -15.81 -7.96
CA THR A 334 40.99 -16.19 -7.83
C THR A 334 41.07 -17.56 -7.15
N PRO A 335 41.85 -18.52 -7.69
CA PRO A 335 41.95 -19.85 -7.09
C PRO A 335 42.51 -19.77 -5.67
N THR A 336 41.96 -20.61 -4.79
CA THR A 336 42.41 -20.77 -3.40
C THR A 336 42.91 -22.19 -3.19
N LYS A 337 43.70 -22.42 -2.13
CA LYS A 337 44.25 -23.74 -1.77
C LYS A 337 45.00 -24.43 -2.93
N LEU A 338 46.00 -23.74 -3.45
CA LEU A 338 46.86 -24.23 -4.53
C LEU A 338 47.75 -25.39 -4.04
N ASP A 339 47.93 -26.40 -4.88
CA ASP A 339 49.02 -27.37 -4.71
C ASP A 339 50.37 -26.80 -5.20
N ASP A 340 51.46 -27.52 -4.94
CA ASP A 340 52.81 -27.06 -5.29
C ASP A 340 52.97 -26.83 -6.80
N ALA A 341 52.39 -27.70 -7.64
CA ALA A 341 52.48 -27.59 -9.09
C ALA A 341 51.69 -26.39 -9.62
N GLN A 342 50.49 -26.14 -9.11
CA GLN A 342 49.66 -24.99 -9.46
C GLN A 342 50.30 -23.67 -9.01
N ALA A 343 50.89 -23.66 -7.81
CA ALA A 343 51.61 -22.49 -7.31
C ALA A 343 52.84 -22.18 -8.18
N ASP A 344 53.60 -23.19 -8.59
CA ASP A 344 54.73 -23.02 -9.51
C ASP A 344 54.32 -22.44 -10.86
N LEU A 345 53.21 -22.91 -11.44
CA LEU A 345 52.68 -22.35 -12.70
C LEU A 345 52.29 -20.87 -12.56
N LEU A 346 51.67 -20.48 -11.44
CA LEU A 346 51.32 -19.08 -11.19
C LEU A 346 52.56 -18.20 -10.95
N ARG A 347 53.61 -18.73 -10.30
CA ARG A 347 54.90 -18.02 -10.18
C ARG A 347 55.56 -17.81 -11.54
N GLN A 348 55.57 -18.84 -12.40
CA GLN A 348 56.10 -18.72 -13.76
C GLN A 348 55.32 -17.69 -14.58
N LEU A 349 53.99 -17.65 -14.43
CA LEU A 349 53.15 -16.63 -15.06
C LEU A 349 53.49 -15.22 -14.55
N ALA A 350 53.69 -15.05 -13.24
CA ALA A 350 54.07 -13.77 -12.65
C ALA A 350 55.44 -13.28 -13.16
N ILE A 351 56.44 -14.18 -13.29
CA ILE A 351 57.74 -13.87 -13.89
C ILE A 351 57.56 -13.41 -15.35
N ALA A 352 56.80 -14.16 -16.15
CA ALA A 352 56.59 -13.85 -17.57
C ALA A 352 55.85 -12.52 -17.82
N ARG A 353 55.14 -12.01 -16.81
CA ARG A 353 54.39 -10.74 -16.87
C ARG A 353 55.08 -9.60 -16.12
N ASP A 354 56.28 -9.83 -15.56
CA ASP A 354 57.00 -8.88 -14.69
C ASP A 354 56.16 -8.43 -13.46
N GLU A 355 55.36 -9.35 -12.90
CA GLU A 355 54.40 -9.10 -11.81
C GLU A 355 54.89 -9.62 -10.43
N GLU A 356 56.17 -9.93 -10.26
CA GLU A 356 56.69 -10.50 -8.99
C GLU A 356 56.60 -9.55 -7.78
N ARG A 357 56.55 -8.23 -8.04
CA ARG A 357 56.47 -7.18 -7.01
C ARG A 357 55.39 -6.16 -7.38
N PRO A 358 54.10 -6.53 -7.29
CA PRO A 358 53.03 -5.63 -7.67
C PRO A 358 52.98 -4.44 -6.69
N GLN A 359 53.04 -3.22 -7.22
CA GLN A 359 52.74 -2.03 -6.43
C GLN A 359 51.21 -1.87 -6.40
N GLY A 360 50.59 -2.25 -5.29
CA GLY A 360 49.16 -2.04 -5.11
C GLY A 360 48.82 -0.55 -5.19
N GLN A 361 47.95 -0.15 -6.12
CA GLN A 361 47.43 1.20 -6.15
C GLN A 361 46.40 1.38 -5.03
N VAL A 362 46.84 1.91 -3.90
CA VAL A 362 45.96 2.26 -2.79
C VAL A 362 45.29 3.59 -3.12
N GLN A 363 44.10 3.54 -3.71
CA GLN A 363 43.27 4.72 -3.89
C GLN A 363 42.46 4.97 -2.62
N ALA A 364 42.31 6.24 -2.23
CA ALA A 364 41.32 6.60 -1.22
C ALA A 364 39.97 6.08 -1.68
N THR A 365 39.24 5.37 -0.82
CA THR A 365 37.84 5.03 -1.09
C THR A 365 37.14 6.36 -1.31
N HIS A 366 36.93 6.75 -2.58
CA HIS A 366 36.17 7.94 -2.88
C HIS A 366 34.80 7.67 -2.28
N LYS A 367 34.53 8.33 -1.15
CA LYS A 367 33.20 8.44 -0.58
C LYS A 367 32.28 8.68 -1.77
N SER A 368 31.37 7.75 -2.00
CA SER A 368 30.36 7.87 -3.06
C SER A 368 29.74 9.28 -2.98
N VAL A 369 29.12 9.75 -4.04
CA VAL A 369 28.48 11.08 -4.09
C VAL A 369 27.62 11.38 -2.83
N PHE A 370 27.09 10.35 -2.16
CA PHE A 370 26.43 10.44 -0.85
C PHE A 370 27.32 10.88 0.34
N GLY A 371 28.57 10.44 0.41
CA GLY A 371 29.49 10.85 1.48
C GLY A 371 30.02 12.28 1.30
N ARG A 372 30.07 12.80 0.07
CA ARG A 372 30.36 14.23 -0.18
C ARG A 372 29.22 15.14 0.29
N LEU A 373 27.97 14.69 0.16
CA LEU A 373 26.83 15.42 0.73
C LEU A 373 26.93 15.48 2.26
N ARG A 374 27.25 14.37 2.92
CA ARG A 374 27.35 14.34 4.39
C ARG A 374 28.46 15.21 4.96
N ASP A 375 29.58 15.35 4.25
CA ASP A 375 30.69 16.20 4.67
C ASP A 375 30.43 17.70 4.41
N ALA A 376 29.60 18.04 3.42
CA ALA A 376 29.19 19.43 3.16
C ALA A 376 28.14 19.96 4.15
N PHE A 377 27.36 19.06 4.76
CA PHE A 377 26.38 19.39 5.81
C PHE A 377 26.93 19.20 7.24
N GLY A 378 28.15 18.70 7.41
CA GLY A 378 28.78 18.43 8.72
C GLY A 378 29.83 19.46 9.16
N ALA A 379 29.94 20.59 8.45
CA ALA A 379 30.86 21.67 8.77
C ALA A 379 30.08 22.96 9.07
N HIS A 380 29.26 22.94 10.11
CA HIS A 380 28.90 24.11 10.92
C HIS A 380 28.51 23.67 12.33
#